data_AF-A0A1G7B5B4-F1
#
_entry.id   AF-A0A1G7B5B4-F1
#
_cell.length_a   1.000
_cell.length_b   1.000
_cell.length_c   1.000
_cell.angle_alpha   90.00
_cell.angle_beta   90.00
_cell.angle_gamma   90.00
#
_symmetry.space_group_name_H-M   'P 1'
#
loop_
_entity.id
_entity.type
_entity.pdbx_description
1 polymer ?
#
loop_
_entity_poly.entity_id
_entity_poly.type
_entity_poly.pdbx_seq_one_letter_code
_entity_poly.pdbx_strand_id
1 'polypeptide(L)'
;MVLNLGQEPKNMMNVVILTHNYRVVGWVYVKKGARLTDAVCEARPFIAVAAAQVWERQSGIHLLQAGFINVSRDKIEVILPAEEVVCDSEEMGSLGTWLLEQRRKALEAQQEQDALDLDVPLAEDGHDGL
;
A
#
# COMPACT_ATOMS: atom_id res chain seq x y z
N MET A 1 30.67 16.95 12.37
CA MET A 1 29.90 16.96 11.11
C MET A 1 28.95 15.78 11.14
N VAL A 2 27.66 16.02 11.39
CA VAL A 2 26.63 14.99 11.33
C VAL A 2 26.16 14.89 9.89
N LEU A 3 26.38 13.73 9.26
CA LEU A 3 25.77 13.42 7.98
C LEU A 3 24.28 13.24 8.24
N ASN A 4 23.49 14.27 7.94
CA ASN A 4 22.06 14.09 7.72
C ASN A 4 21.93 13.12 6.54
N LEU A 5 21.80 11.83 6.83
CA LEU A 5 21.21 10.90 5.88
C LEU A 5 19.86 11.48 5.55
N GLY A 6 19.73 12.02 4.33
CA GLY A 6 18.51 12.60 3.85
C GLY A 6 17.38 11.66 4.20
N GLN A 7 16.44 12.14 5.00
CA GLN A 7 15.13 11.52 5.11
C GLN A 7 14.54 11.64 3.70
N GLU A 8 14.81 10.65 2.85
CA GLU A 8 14.17 10.51 1.56
C GLU A 8 12.68 10.48 1.86
N PRO A 9 11.86 11.38 1.29
CA PRO A 9 10.43 11.22 1.44
C PRO A 9 10.08 9.91 0.75
N LYS A 10 9.82 8.85 1.54
CA LYS A 10 9.15 7.62 1.11
C LYS A 10 7.72 7.97 0.71
N ASN A 11 7.57 8.73 -0.37
CA ASN A 11 6.27 9.04 -0.93
C ASN A 11 5.97 7.96 -1.98
N MET A 12 5.86 6.74 -1.48
CA MET A 12 5.40 5.59 -2.25
C MET A 12 3.88 5.56 -2.18
N MET A 13 3.26 5.41 -3.34
CA MET A 13 1.82 5.34 -3.48
C MET A 13 1.44 3.97 -4.01
N ASN A 14 0.50 3.31 -3.36
CA ASN A 14 -0.03 2.05 -3.85
C ASN A 14 -0.99 2.31 -5.00
N VAL A 15 -0.78 1.63 -6.12
CA VAL A 15 -1.53 1.86 -7.36
C VAL A 15 -1.98 0.56 -7.98
N VAL A 16 -3.08 0.66 -8.71
CA VAL A 16 -3.54 -0.37 -9.63
C VAL A 16 -3.34 0.17 -11.04
N ILE A 17 -2.60 -0.58 -11.84
CA ILE A 17 -2.35 -0.30 -13.25
C ILE A 17 -3.10 -1.35 -14.06
N LEU A 18 -3.99 -0.89 -14.93
CA LEU A 18 -4.68 -1.73 -15.89
C LEU A 18 -4.04 -1.53 -17.26
N THR A 19 -3.62 -2.66 -17.82
CA THR A 19 -3.16 -2.78 -19.20
C THR A 19 -4.17 -3.64 -19.95
N HIS A 20 -3.95 -3.80 -21.25
CA HIS A 20 -4.82 -4.57 -22.13
C HIS A 20 -5.20 -5.95 -21.56
N ASN A 21 -4.19 -6.74 -21.14
CA ASN A 21 -4.37 -8.11 -20.65
C ASN A 21 -4.06 -8.30 -19.16
N TYR A 22 -3.42 -7.32 -18.53
CA TYR A 22 -2.89 -7.49 -17.18
C TYR A 22 -3.36 -6.40 -16.24
N ARG A 23 -3.67 -6.79 -15.01
CA ARG A 23 -3.77 -5.92 -13.85
C ARG A 23 -2.45 -6.03 -13.09
N VAL A 24 -1.81 -4.90 -12.82
CA VAL A 24 -0.60 -4.82 -12.00
C VAL A 24 -0.93 -4.01 -10.76
N VAL A 25 -0.64 -4.54 -9.58
CA VAL A 25 -0.83 -3.83 -8.30
C VAL A 25 0.52 -3.76 -7.61
N GLY A 26 0.85 -2.59 -7.07
CA GLY A 26 2.10 -2.39 -6.35
C GLY A 26 2.36 -0.93 -6.06
N TRP A 27 3.60 -0.60 -5.72
CA TRP A 27 3.98 0.72 -5.23
C TRP A 27 4.75 1.49 -6.30
N VAL A 28 4.35 2.73 -6.55
CA VAL A 28 5.08 3.66 -7.42
C VAL A 28 5.60 4.82 -6.59
N TYR A 29 6.76 5.35 -6.99
CA TYR A 29 7.29 6.56 -6.39
C TYR A 29 6.57 7.78 -6.97
N VAL A 30 5.97 8.60 -6.12
CA VAL A 30 5.35 9.87 -6.50
C VAL A 30 6.10 10.99 -5.80
N LYS A 31 6.59 11.98 -6.55
CA LYS A 31 7.30 13.12 -5.94
C LYS A 31 6.38 13.82 -4.93
N LYS A 32 6.94 14.25 -3.79
CA LYS A 32 6.17 14.95 -2.75
C LYS A 32 5.45 16.18 -3.33
N GLY A 33 4.13 16.23 -3.14
CA GLY A 33 3.27 17.31 -3.66
C GLY A 33 2.89 17.19 -5.14
N ALA A 34 3.37 16.17 -5.86
CA ALA A 34 2.96 15.88 -7.24
C ALA A 34 1.73 14.94 -7.25
N ARG A 35 0.92 15.03 -8.30
CA ARG A 35 -0.20 14.10 -8.50
C ARG A 35 0.31 12.82 -9.16
N LEU A 36 -0.43 11.74 -8.99
CA LEU A 36 -0.17 10.48 -9.70
C LEU A 36 -0.12 10.68 -11.22
N THR A 37 -0.99 11.54 -11.76
CA THR A 37 -1.02 11.90 -13.18
C THR A 37 0.26 12.59 -13.65
N ASP A 38 0.85 13.46 -12.82
CA ASP A 38 2.13 14.10 -13.13
C ASP A 38 3.25 13.05 -13.18
N ALA A 39 3.28 12.14 -12.20
CA ALA A 39 4.25 11.05 -12.17
C ALA A 39 4.18 10.16 -13.42
N VAL A 40 2.99 9.96 -14.00
CA VAL A 40 2.79 9.18 -15.23
C VAL A 40 3.19 10.00 -16.46
N CYS A 41 2.76 11.27 -16.55
CA CYS A 41 3.02 12.13 -17.70
C CYS A 41 4.52 12.46 -17.84
N GLU A 42 5.21 12.67 -16.72
CA GLU A 42 6.64 12.97 -16.67
C GLU A 42 7.51 11.70 -16.66
N ALA A 43 6.91 10.52 -16.49
CA ALA A 43 7.66 9.27 -16.50
C ALA A 43 8.42 9.08 -17.82
N ARG A 44 9.58 8.44 -17.70
CA ARG A 44 10.25 7.75 -18.81
C ARG A 44 9.29 6.73 -19.45
N PRO A 45 9.62 6.14 -20.61
CA PRO A 45 8.76 5.14 -21.26
C PRO A 45 8.33 3.95 -20.38
N PHE A 46 8.94 3.79 -19.20
CA PHE A 46 8.57 2.80 -18.21
C PHE A 46 8.33 3.46 -16.84
N ILE A 47 7.33 2.94 -16.14
CA ILE A 47 7.02 3.24 -14.74
C ILE A 47 7.53 2.08 -13.89
N ALA A 48 8.35 2.41 -12.90
CA ALA A 48 8.87 1.47 -11.93
C ALA A 48 7.80 1.16 -10.87
N VAL A 49 7.44 -0.12 -10.74
CA VAL A 49 6.49 -0.62 -9.75
C VAL A 49 7.24 -1.57 -8.81
N ALA A 50 7.25 -1.25 -7.52
CA ALA A 50 7.84 -2.07 -6.46
C ALA A 50 6.81 -2.98 -5.81
N ALA A 51 7.25 -4.14 -5.30
CA ALA A 51 6.41 -5.20 -4.74
C ALA A 51 5.19 -5.49 -5.62
N ALA A 52 5.46 -5.62 -6.92
CA ALA A 52 4.44 -5.72 -7.95
C ALA A 52 3.88 -7.13 -8.00
N GLN A 53 2.56 -7.20 -8.09
CA GLN A 53 1.79 -8.41 -8.33
C GLN A 53 1.08 -8.24 -9.66
N VAL A 54 1.00 -9.30 -10.47
CA VAL A 54 0.44 -9.26 -11.81
C VAL A 54 -0.63 -10.34 -11.93
N TRP A 55 -1.81 -9.92 -12.36
CA TRP A 55 -2.94 -10.79 -12.64
C TRP A 55 -3.34 -10.64 -14.09
N GLU A 56 -3.86 -11.72 -14.65
CA GLU A 56 -4.54 -11.71 -15.93
C GLU A 56 -5.93 -11.09 -15.76
N ARG A 57 -6.28 -10.14 -16.65
CA ARG A 57 -7.46 -9.28 -16.48
C ARG A 57 -8.79 -9.99 -16.70
N GLN A 58 -8.86 -10.96 -17.60
CA GLN A 58 -10.10 -11.65 -17.96
C GLN A 58 -10.38 -12.83 -17.04
N SER A 59 -9.37 -13.63 -16.70
CA SER A 59 -9.55 -14.82 -15.86
C SER A 59 -9.31 -14.57 -14.37
N GLY A 60 -8.76 -13.41 -13.99
CA GLY A 60 -8.41 -13.10 -12.60
C GLY A 60 -7.24 -13.92 -12.04
N ILE A 61 -6.58 -14.71 -12.89
CA ILE A 61 -5.48 -15.60 -12.49
C ILE A 61 -4.27 -14.77 -12.09
N HIS A 62 -3.73 -15.03 -10.90
CA HIS A 62 -2.45 -14.46 -10.49
C HIS A 62 -1.31 -15.10 -11.29
N LEU A 63 -0.59 -14.30 -12.06
CA LEU A 63 0.47 -14.75 -12.96
C LEU A 63 1.82 -14.78 -12.25
N LEU A 64 2.19 -13.67 -11.58
CA LEU A 64 3.48 -13.56 -10.90
C LEU A 64 3.50 -12.46 -9.85
N GLN A 65 4.43 -12.60 -8.92
CA GLN A 65 4.81 -11.59 -7.94
C GLN A 65 6.31 -11.32 -8.06
N ALA A 66 6.70 -10.06 -8.12
CA ALA A 66 8.10 -9.64 -8.23
C ALA A 66 8.38 -8.43 -7.34
N GLY A 67 9.60 -8.36 -6.79
CA GLY A 67 10.02 -7.20 -5.99
C GLY A 67 10.05 -5.90 -6.80
N PHE A 68 10.18 -5.99 -8.11
CA PHE A 68 10.26 -4.85 -9.02
C PHE A 68 9.81 -5.24 -10.45
N ILE A 69 9.01 -4.40 -11.09
CA ILE A 69 8.60 -4.52 -12.50
C ILE A 69 8.65 -3.14 -13.17
N ASN A 70 9.14 -3.10 -14.41
CA ASN A 70 9.01 -1.93 -15.28
C ASN A 70 7.77 -2.10 -16.17
N VAL A 71 6.77 -1.25 -15.99
CA VAL A 71 5.55 -1.25 -16.80
C VAL A 71 5.66 -0.18 -17.88
N SER A 72 5.44 -0.54 -19.14
CA SER A 72 5.49 0.43 -20.23
C SER A 72 4.35 1.44 -20.12
N ARG A 73 4.68 2.73 -20.07
CA ARG A 73 3.70 3.82 -19.96
C ARG A 73 2.70 3.81 -21.12
N ASP A 74 3.15 3.48 -22.32
CA ASP A 74 2.32 3.42 -23.54
C ASP A 74 1.27 2.31 -23.51
N LYS A 75 1.46 1.30 -22.66
CA LYS A 75 0.54 0.16 -22.50
C LYS A 75 -0.39 0.29 -21.31
N ILE A 76 -0.29 1.39 -20.56
CA ILE A 76 -1.18 1.70 -19.46
C ILE A 76 -2.47 2.26 -20.06
N GLU A 77 -3.57 1.54 -19.86
CA GLU A 77 -4.90 2.03 -20.20
C GLU A 77 -5.45 2.89 -19.06
N VAL A 78 -5.25 2.44 -17.82
CA VAL A 78 -5.71 3.14 -16.61
C VAL A 78 -4.68 2.96 -15.51
N ILE A 79 -4.44 4.01 -14.73
CA ILE A 79 -3.69 3.96 -13.48
C ILE A 79 -4.44 4.75 -12.43
N LEU A 80 -4.63 4.15 -11.26
CA LEU A 80 -5.39 4.75 -10.18
C LEU A 80 -4.83 4.36 -8.80
N PRO A 81 -5.10 5.16 -7.76
CA PRO A 81 -4.75 4.81 -6.39
C PRO A 81 -5.47 3.52 -6.00
N ALA A 82 -4.78 2.61 -5.33
CA ALA A 82 -5.41 1.36 -4.88
C ALA A 82 -6.54 1.60 -3.86
N GLU A 83 -6.50 2.71 -3.13
CA GLU A 83 -7.51 3.09 -2.13
C GLU A 83 -8.86 3.45 -2.76
N GLU A 84 -8.88 3.87 -4.03
CA GLU A 84 -10.10 4.22 -4.76
C GLU A 84 -10.76 3.01 -5.45
N VAL A 85 -10.11 1.84 -5.40
CA VAL A 85 -10.62 0.62 -6.03
C VAL A 85 -11.44 -0.20 -5.03
N VAL A 86 -12.76 -0.13 -5.15
CA VAL A 86 -13.67 -1.10 -4.53
C VAL A 86 -13.70 -2.34 -5.42
N CYS A 87 -12.86 -3.32 -5.14
CA CYS A 87 -12.99 -4.62 -5.77
C CYS A 87 -14.04 -5.43 -5.00
N ASP A 88 -15.18 -5.68 -5.64
CA ASP A 88 -16.15 -6.67 -5.17
C ASP A 88 -15.50 -8.06 -5.19
N SER A 89 -15.71 -8.83 -4.12
CA SER A 89 -14.83 -9.93 -3.69
C SER A 89 -14.89 -11.18 -4.57
N GLU A 90 -15.78 -11.25 -5.56
CA GLU A 90 -16.09 -12.50 -6.26
C GLU A 90 -15.13 -12.86 -7.40
N GLU A 91 -14.30 -11.93 -7.88
CA GLU A 91 -13.24 -12.20 -8.88
C GLU A 91 -11.82 -12.20 -8.28
N MET A 92 -11.73 -12.35 -6.97
CA MET A 92 -10.47 -12.43 -6.27
C MET A 92 -10.03 -13.88 -6.18
N GLY A 93 -9.12 -14.28 -7.07
CA GLY A 93 -8.16 -15.33 -6.73
C GLY A 93 -7.44 -15.01 -5.40
N SER A 94 -6.66 -15.98 -4.91
CA SER A 94 -5.94 -16.11 -3.61
C SER A 94 -5.38 -14.85 -2.87
N LEU A 95 -5.44 -13.65 -3.44
CA LEU A 95 -4.98 -12.39 -2.85
C LEU A 95 -6.11 -11.54 -2.24
N GLY A 96 -7.39 -11.74 -2.60
CA GLY A 96 -8.50 -11.13 -1.87
C GLY A 96 -8.55 -11.60 -0.42
N THR A 97 -8.33 -12.90 -0.20
CA THR A 97 -8.20 -13.50 1.14
C THR A 97 -6.98 -12.97 1.88
N TRP A 98 -5.83 -12.81 1.22
CA TRP A 98 -4.61 -12.29 1.85
C TRP A 98 -4.69 -10.80 2.22
N LEU A 99 -5.27 -9.95 1.36
CA LEU A 99 -5.40 -8.51 1.65
C LEU A 99 -6.39 -8.24 2.80
N LEU A 100 -7.49 -9.00 2.84
CA LEU A 100 -8.44 -8.99 3.97
C LEU A 100 -7.77 -9.48 5.25
N GLU A 101 -6.91 -10.49 5.16
CA GLU A 101 -6.16 -11.01 6.31
C GLU A 101 -5.10 -10.03 6.83
N GLN A 102 -4.43 -9.29 5.95
CA GLN A 102 -3.53 -8.20 6.35
C GLN A 102 -4.30 -7.05 7.02
N ARG A 103 -5.46 -6.67 6.49
CA ARG A 103 -6.33 -5.63 7.09
C ARG A 103 -6.84 -6.07 8.47
N ARG A 104 -7.24 -7.34 8.59
CA ARG A 104 -7.65 -7.96 9.86
C ARG A 104 -6.50 -7.96 10.88
N LYS A 105 -5.30 -8.41 10.49
CA LYS A 105 -4.12 -8.37 11.37
C LYS A 105 -3.72 -6.96 11.78
N ALA A 106 -3.86 -5.97 10.90
CA ALA A 106 -3.60 -4.58 11.23
C ALA A 106 -4.62 -4.02 12.23
N LEU A 107 -5.91 -4.36 12.07
CA LEU A 107 -6.97 -3.99 13.01
C LEU A 107 -6.80 -4.68 14.37
N GLU A 108 -6.45 -5.97 14.38
CA GLU A 108 -6.17 -6.73 15.62
C GLU A 108 -4.95 -6.15 16.36
N ALA A 109 -3.87 -5.81 15.65
CA ALA A 109 -2.69 -5.17 16.25
C ALA A 109 -3.00 -3.76 16.81
N GLN A 110 -3.93 -3.03 16.18
CA GLN A 110 -4.39 -1.74 16.68
C GLN A 110 -5.25 -1.90 17.94
N GLN A 111 -6.07 -2.95 18.00
CA GLN A 111 -6.97 -3.24 19.13
C GLN A 111 -6.21 -3.78 20.35
N GLU A 112 -5.13 -4.54 20.13
CA GLU A 112 -4.26 -5.04 21.20
C GLU A 112 -3.39 -3.93 21.80
N GLN A 113 -3.00 -2.92 21.01
CA GLN A 113 -2.30 -1.73 21.52
C GLN A 113 -3.22 -0.81 22.34
N ASP A 114 -4.50 -0.68 21.97
CA ASP A 114 -5.48 0.14 22.71
C ASP A 114 -5.87 -0.51 24.06
N ALA A 115 -5.91 -1.85 24.11
CA ALA A 115 -6.18 -2.59 25.35
C ALA A 115 -5.00 -2.57 26.37
N LEU A 116 -3.77 -2.29 25.92
CA LEU A 116 -2.58 -2.26 26.77
C LEU A 116 -2.25 -0.85 27.32
N ASP A 117 -2.94 0.20 26.86
CA ASP A 117 -2.77 1.57 27.37
C ASP A 117 -3.70 1.88 28.58
N LEU A 118 -4.58 0.94 28.95
CA LEU A 118 -5.53 1.10 30.06
C LEU A 118 -5.09 0.40 31.36
N ASP A 119 -3.80 0.38 31.68
CA ASP A 119 -3.32 -0.03 33.00
C ASP A 119 -2.06 0.76 33.40
N VAL A 120 -2.23 2.08 33.62
CA VAL A 120 -1.35 2.81 34.54
C VAL A 120 -2.02 2.76 35.92
N PRO A 121 -1.56 1.90 36.84
CA PRO A 121 -1.94 2.04 38.23
C PRO A 121 -1.33 3.36 38.74
N LEU A 122 -2.20 4.37 38.94
CA LEU A 122 -1.88 5.51 39.80
C LEU A 122 -1.72 4.99 41.23
N ALA A 123 -0.49 4.56 41.52
CA ALA A 123 0.00 4.53 42.89
C ALA A 123 0.19 5.98 43.33
N GLU A 124 -0.82 6.53 44.01
CA GLU A 124 -0.61 7.70 44.87
C GLU A 124 -0.92 7.32 46.32
N ASP A 125 0.16 7.40 47.08
CA ASP A 125 0.35 7.19 48.49
C ASP A 125 -0.21 8.41 49.26
N GLY A 126 -0.94 8.18 50.36
CA GLY A 126 -0.84 9.05 51.52
C GLY A 126 -2.04 9.90 51.97
N HIS A 127 -2.34 9.71 53.27
CA HIS A 127 -2.72 10.71 54.30
C HIS A 127 -4.21 10.92 54.71
N ASP A 128 -4.53 10.26 55.84
CA ASP A 128 -5.04 10.77 57.13
C ASP A 128 -6.24 11.75 57.19
N GLY A 129 -7.22 11.39 58.05
CA GLY A 129 -7.98 12.36 58.85
C GLY A 129 -9.49 12.13 58.93
N LEU A 130 -9.94 11.40 59.98
CA LEU A 130 -10.86 11.87 61.05
C LEU A 130 -11.32 10.73 61.97
#